data_AF-V8I721-F1
#
_entry.id   AF-V8I721-F1
#
_cell.length_a   1.000
_cell.length_b   1.000
_cell.length_c   1.000
_cell.angle_alpha   90.00
_cell.angle_beta   90.00
_cell.angle_gamma   90.00
#
_symmetry.space_group_name_H-M   'P 1'
#
loop_
_entity.id
_entity.type
_entity.pdbx_description
1 polymer ?
#
loop_
_entity_poly.entity_id
_entity_poly.type
_entity_poly.pdbx_seq_one_letter_code
_entity_poly.pdbx_strand_id
1 'polypeptide(L)'
;MIHFSINKNLFLQALNTTKRAISSKNAIPILSTVKIDVTNEGVTLIGSNGQISIENFISQKNEDAGLLITSLGSILLEASFFINVVSSLPDVTLDFKEIEQNQIVLTSGKSEITLKGKDSEQYPRIQEISASTPLVLETKLLKKIINETAFAASTQESRPILTGVHFVLSQHKELKTVATDSHRLSQKKLTLEKNSDDFDVVIPSRSLREFSAVFTDDIETVEIFFANNQILFRSENISFYTRLLEGNYPDTDRLIPTDFNTTITFDVVNLRQSMERARLLSSATQNGTVKLEIKGGIVSAHVHSPEVGKVNEEIDTDQVTGEDLTISFNPTYLIDSLKALNSEKVTISFISAVRPFTLVPADTDEDFMQLITPVRTN
;
A
#
# COMPACT_ATOMS: atom_id res chain seq x y z
N MET A 1 34.66 16.70 -5.83
CA MET A 1 34.44 15.29 -6.17
C MET A 1 34.14 14.58 -4.87
N ILE A 2 33.00 13.90 -4.80
CA ILE A 2 32.47 13.22 -3.62
C ILE A 2 33.51 12.29 -3.00
N HIS A 3 33.61 12.26 -1.68
CA HIS A 3 34.37 11.23 -0.98
C HIS A 3 33.77 10.99 0.41
N PHE A 4 33.32 9.76 0.68
CA PHE A 4 32.89 9.31 2.01
C PHE A 4 33.11 7.81 2.20
N SER A 5 33.12 7.35 3.45
CA SER A 5 33.06 5.92 3.79
C SER A 5 31.83 5.62 4.64
N ILE A 6 31.23 4.45 4.47
CA ILE A 6 29.98 4.07 5.15
C ILE A 6 29.92 2.57 5.46
N ASN A 7 29.14 2.19 6.47
CA ASN A 7 28.72 0.80 6.69
C ASN A 7 27.88 0.30 5.52
N LYS A 8 28.31 -0.82 4.92
CA LYS A 8 27.69 -1.42 3.72
C LYS A 8 26.25 -1.84 3.96
N ASN A 9 25.95 -2.47 5.10
CA ASN A 9 24.61 -3.02 5.34
C ASN A 9 23.57 -1.92 5.54
N LEU A 10 23.91 -0.88 6.32
CA LEU A 10 23.05 0.28 6.51
C LEU A 10 22.85 1.05 5.19
N PHE A 11 23.92 1.23 4.43
CA PHE A 11 23.83 1.88 3.11
C PHE A 11 22.95 1.08 2.14
N LEU A 12 23.09 -0.24 2.12
CA LEU A 12 22.29 -1.14 1.28
C LEU A 12 20.81 -1.12 1.69
N GLN A 13 20.50 -1.04 2.98
CA GLN A 13 19.13 -0.88 3.47
C GLN A 13 18.54 0.45 2.96
N ALA A 14 19.25 1.56 3.13
CA ALA A 14 18.79 2.88 2.69
C ALA A 14 18.59 2.95 1.16
N LEU A 15 19.48 2.31 0.41
CA LEU A 15 19.36 2.17 -1.04
C LEU A 15 18.15 1.33 -1.45
N ASN A 16 17.88 0.22 -0.77
CA ASN A 16 16.72 -0.63 -1.06
C ASN A 16 15.39 0.06 -0.72
N THR A 17 15.33 0.85 0.35
CA THR A 17 14.18 1.71 0.64
C THR A 17 13.97 2.73 -0.48
N THR A 18 15.02 3.42 -0.91
CA THR A 18 14.96 4.41 -2.01
C THR A 18 14.56 3.77 -3.35
N LYS A 19 15.04 2.54 -3.62
CA LYS A 19 14.74 1.76 -4.84
C LYS A 19 13.25 1.51 -5.01
N ARG A 20 12.44 1.52 -3.94
CA ARG A 20 10.98 1.36 -4.03
C ARG A 20 10.30 2.43 -4.90
N ALA A 21 10.89 3.63 -4.97
CA ALA A 21 10.43 4.69 -5.86
C ALA A 21 11.04 4.61 -7.27
N ILE A 22 11.88 3.63 -7.59
CA ILE A 22 12.58 3.53 -8.88
C ILE A 22 12.04 2.33 -9.67
N SER A 23 11.33 2.61 -10.75
CA SER A 23 10.80 1.56 -11.63
C SER A 23 11.89 0.92 -12.48
N SER A 24 11.72 -0.35 -12.85
CA SER A 24 12.62 -1.05 -13.79
C SER A 24 12.47 -0.55 -15.25
N LYS A 25 11.32 0.04 -15.59
CA LYS A 25 11.03 0.67 -16.87
C LYS A 25 10.51 2.08 -16.60
N ASN A 26 11.24 3.09 -17.07
CA ASN A 26 10.85 4.48 -16.95
C ASN A 26 10.71 5.09 -18.35
N ALA A 27 9.62 5.84 -18.56
CA ALA A 27 9.45 6.64 -19.79
C ALA A 27 10.49 7.78 -19.86
N ILE A 28 10.87 8.32 -18.69
CA ILE A 28 11.96 9.29 -18.53
C ILE A 28 13.22 8.52 -18.12
N PRO A 29 14.23 8.35 -19.00
CA PRO A 29 15.36 7.45 -18.72
C PRO A 29 16.17 7.80 -17.47
N ILE A 30 16.32 9.09 -17.12
CA ILE A 30 17.12 9.49 -15.95
C ILE A 30 16.55 8.98 -14.62
N LEU A 31 15.25 8.66 -14.57
CA LEU A 31 14.59 8.11 -13.39
C LEU A 31 14.93 6.65 -13.10
N SER A 32 15.71 5.96 -13.95
CA SER A 32 16.31 4.65 -13.59
C SER A 32 17.49 4.78 -12.63
N THR A 33 17.99 6.01 -12.43
CA THR A 33 19.11 6.30 -11.55
C THR A 33 18.65 6.61 -10.12
N VAL A 34 19.51 6.31 -9.16
CA VAL A 34 19.45 6.90 -7.82
C VAL A 34 20.34 8.12 -7.83
N LYS A 35 19.82 9.23 -7.31
CA LYS A 35 20.60 10.44 -7.05
C LYS A 35 21.17 10.37 -5.64
N ILE A 36 22.45 10.71 -5.52
CA ILE A 36 23.20 10.69 -4.26
C ILE A 36 23.74 12.08 -4.03
N ASP A 37 23.18 12.79 -3.05
CA ASP A 37 23.63 14.11 -2.60
C ASP A 37 24.44 13.94 -1.30
N VAL A 38 25.66 14.47 -1.26
CA VAL A 38 26.55 14.42 -0.09
C VAL A 38 26.77 15.82 0.43
N THR A 39 26.33 16.06 1.67
CA THR A 39 26.46 17.34 2.38
C THR A 39 27.24 17.14 3.67
N ASN A 40 27.52 18.22 4.42
CA ASN A 40 28.17 18.09 5.72
C ASN A 40 27.32 17.31 6.74
N GLU A 41 26.00 17.38 6.64
CA GLU A 41 25.12 16.72 7.62
C GLU A 41 24.97 15.22 7.33
N GLY A 42 25.21 14.76 6.10
CA GLY A 42 24.95 13.38 5.71
C GLY A 42 24.84 13.14 4.21
N VAL A 43 24.38 11.94 3.87
CA VAL A 43 24.12 11.47 2.50
C VAL A 43 22.62 11.34 2.28
N THR A 44 22.09 12.01 1.26
CA THR A 44 20.69 11.88 0.83
C THR A 44 20.59 11.04 -0.43
N LEU A 45 19.78 9.99 -0.36
CA LEU A 45 19.45 9.12 -1.48
C LEU A 45 18.08 9.51 -2.02
N ILE A 46 18.01 9.78 -3.33
CA ILE A 46 16.78 10.25 -3.98
C ILE A 46 16.40 9.32 -5.13
N GLY A 47 15.17 8.84 -5.12
CA GLY A 47 14.60 8.00 -6.17
C GLY A 47 13.18 8.44 -6.52
N SER A 48 12.79 8.34 -7.79
CA SER A 48 11.46 8.71 -8.26
C SER A 48 11.08 7.94 -9.51
N ASN A 49 9.78 7.70 -9.69
CA ASN A 49 9.20 7.12 -10.90
C ASN A 49 8.15 8.05 -11.55
N GLY A 50 8.08 9.30 -11.08
CA GLY A 50 7.11 10.31 -11.52
C GLY A 50 5.73 10.21 -10.86
N GLN A 51 5.43 9.13 -10.11
CA GLN A 51 4.22 9.01 -9.29
C GLN A 51 4.54 9.17 -7.81
N ILE A 52 5.61 8.51 -7.36
CA ILE A 52 6.16 8.64 -6.03
C ILE A 52 7.63 9.08 -6.11
N SER A 53 8.08 9.78 -5.07
CA SER A 53 9.49 10.09 -4.85
C SER A 53 9.87 9.81 -3.41
N ILE A 54 11.07 9.27 -3.19
CA ILE A 54 11.63 9.00 -1.87
C ILE A 54 12.93 9.76 -1.75
N GLU A 55 13.06 10.53 -0.67
CA GLU A 55 14.32 11.08 -0.19
C GLU A 55 14.62 10.37 1.14
N ASN A 56 15.74 9.65 1.20
CA ASN A 56 16.16 8.90 2.37
C ASN A 56 17.54 9.39 2.83
N PHE A 57 17.58 9.95 4.04
CA PHE A 57 18.73 10.63 4.59
C PHE A 57 19.49 9.75 5.57
N ILE A 58 20.81 9.70 5.40
CA ILE A 58 21.74 9.03 6.31
C ILE A 58 22.58 10.13 6.96
N SER A 59 22.25 10.44 8.21
CA SER A 59 22.97 11.44 9.01
C SER A 59 24.40 11.00 9.31
N GLN A 60 25.35 11.94 9.23
CA GLN A 60 26.73 11.73 9.69
C GLN A 60 26.78 11.40 11.19
N LYS A 61 25.78 11.84 11.97
CA LYS A 61 25.68 11.60 13.41
C LYS A 61 25.10 10.23 13.76
N ASN A 62 24.64 9.45 12.78
CA ASN A 62 24.16 8.10 13.02
C ASN A 62 25.35 7.16 13.27
N GLU A 63 25.50 6.71 14.53
CA GLU A 63 26.61 5.85 14.95
C GLU A 63 26.65 4.52 14.17
N ASP A 64 25.49 3.93 13.87
CA ASP A 64 25.39 2.66 13.13
C ASP A 64 25.83 2.81 11.67
N ALA A 65 25.74 4.02 11.12
CA ALA A 65 26.15 4.29 9.74
C ALA A 65 27.67 4.25 9.58
N GLY A 66 28.43 4.54 10.64
CA GLY A 66 29.89 4.69 10.54
C GLY A 66 30.30 5.66 9.42
N LEU A 67 29.49 6.69 9.20
CA LEU A 67 29.58 7.59 8.05
C LEU A 67 30.67 8.65 8.28
N LEU A 68 31.73 8.60 7.47
CA LEU A 68 32.79 9.60 7.45
C LEU A 68 32.80 10.32 6.11
N ILE A 69 32.53 11.63 6.11
CA ILE A 69 32.47 12.45 4.90
C ILE A 69 33.75 13.27 4.78
N THR A 70 34.44 13.13 3.65
CA THR A 70 35.69 13.82 3.33
C THR A 70 35.48 14.93 2.30
N SER A 71 34.58 14.72 1.34
CA SER A 71 34.29 15.72 0.29
C SER A 71 32.84 15.63 -0.18
N LEU A 72 32.24 16.80 -0.40
CA LEU A 72 30.85 16.97 -0.80
C LEU A 72 30.67 16.82 -2.32
N GLY A 73 29.42 16.65 -2.75
CA GLY A 73 29.06 16.65 -4.16
C GLY A 73 27.75 15.91 -4.43
N SER A 74 27.46 15.70 -5.71
CA SER A 74 26.24 15.03 -6.15
C SER A 74 26.48 14.22 -7.42
N ILE A 75 25.93 13.01 -7.49
CA ILE A 75 26.09 12.11 -8.65
C ILE A 75 24.86 11.24 -8.86
N LEU A 76 24.68 10.76 -10.10
CA LEU A 76 23.68 9.76 -10.46
C LEU A 76 24.32 8.43 -10.81
N LEU A 77 23.75 7.33 -10.31
CA LEU A 77 24.14 5.96 -10.65
C LEU A 77 22.91 5.14 -11.02
N GLU A 78 23.03 4.23 -12.00
CA GLU A 78 21.95 3.30 -12.36
C GLU A 78 21.57 2.43 -11.16
N ALA A 79 20.37 2.64 -10.60
CA ALA A 79 20.06 2.23 -9.23
C ALA A 79 20.17 0.72 -9.03
N SER A 80 19.55 -0.07 -9.91
CA SER A 80 19.57 -1.52 -9.78
C SER A 80 20.98 -2.11 -9.92
N PHE A 81 21.79 -1.58 -10.85
CA PHE A 81 23.14 -2.05 -11.05
C PHE A 81 24.04 -1.67 -9.86
N PHE A 82 23.97 -0.41 -9.43
CA PHE A 82 24.72 0.08 -8.27
C PHE A 82 24.41 -0.70 -6.99
N ILE A 83 23.13 -0.95 -6.72
CA ILE A 83 22.70 -1.72 -5.53
C ILE A 83 23.25 -3.15 -5.57
N ASN A 84 23.21 -3.81 -6.74
CA ASN A 84 23.80 -5.15 -6.89
C ASN A 84 25.31 -5.14 -6.65
N VAL A 85 26.01 -4.11 -7.14
CA VAL A 85 27.45 -3.94 -6.91
C VAL A 85 27.74 -3.75 -5.43
N VAL A 86 27.06 -2.82 -4.74
CA VAL A 86 27.22 -2.59 -3.29
C VAL A 86 26.94 -3.86 -2.50
N SER A 87 25.89 -4.61 -2.84
CA SER A 87 25.55 -5.88 -2.19
C SER A 87 26.62 -6.96 -2.37
N SER A 88 27.43 -6.89 -3.43
CA SER A 88 28.48 -7.87 -3.72
C SER A 88 29.82 -7.58 -3.01
N LEU A 89 29.97 -6.38 -2.43
CA LEU A 89 31.22 -5.98 -1.79
C LEU A 89 31.52 -6.83 -0.54
N PRO A 90 32.80 -7.20 -0.30
CA PRO A 90 33.15 -8.21 0.71
C PRO A 90 33.11 -7.69 2.16
N ASP A 91 33.57 -6.46 2.42
CA ASP A 91 33.78 -5.99 3.79
C ASP A 91 32.55 -5.32 4.38
N VAL A 92 32.63 -4.98 5.68
CA VAL A 92 31.58 -4.31 6.45
C VAL A 92 31.44 -2.84 6.04
N THR A 93 32.53 -2.20 5.64
CA THR A 93 32.55 -0.81 5.16
C THR A 93 32.94 -0.74 3.70
N LEU A 94 32.56 0.37 3.06
CA LEU A 94 33.01 0.73 1.72
C LEU A 94 33.44 2.20 1.69
N ASP A 95 34.47 2.49 0.89
CA ASP A 95 34.87 3.83 0.48
C ASP A 95 34.17 4.15 -0.85
N PHE A 96 33.56 5.32 -0.93
CA PHE A 96 32.89 5.85 -2.11
C PHE A 96 33.62 7.13 -2.53
N LYS A 97 34.34 7.07 -3.65
CA LYS A 97 35.16 8.18 -4.11
C LYS A 97 34.89 8.51 -5.57
N GLU A 98 34.51 9.76 -5.82
CA GLU A 98 34.39 10.29 -7.17
C GLU A 98 35.76 10.68 -7.73
N ILE A 99 35.95 10.36 -9.01
CA ILE A 99 37.10 10.73 -9.83
C ILE A 99 36.62 11.42 -11.11
N GLU A 100 37.56 11.77 -11.99
CA GLU A 100 37.27 12.49 -13.23
C GLU A 100 36.16 11.82 -14.07
N GLN A 101 35.44 12.64 -14.85
CA GLN A 101 34.38 12.20 -15.76
C GLN A 101 33.22 11.47 -15.07
N ASN A 102 32.78 11.91 -13.89
CA ASN A 102 31.64 11.32 -13.17
C ASN A 102 31.80 9.82 -12.93
N GLN A 103 32.99 9.37 -12.57
CA GLN A 103 33.24 7.97 -12.21
C GLN A 103 33.31 7.85 -10.69
N ILE A 104 32.73 6.77 -10.16
CA ILE A 104 32.80 6.43 -8.73
C ILE A 104 33.64 5.18 -8.59
N VAL A 105 34.70 5.28 -7.79
CA VAL A 105 35.48 4.15 -7.31
C VAL A 105 34.89 3.70 -5.97
N LEU A 106 34.49 2.43 -5.92
CA LEU A 106 34.03 1.76 -4.71
C LEU A 106 35.14 0.83 -4.24
N THR A 107 35.67 1.06 -3.03
CA THR A 107 36.71 0.21 -2.44
C THR A 107 36.17 -0.46 -1.18
N SER A 108 36.27 -1.78 -1.10
CA SER A 108 35.86 -2.56 0.07
C SER A 108 36.83 -3.73 0.25
N GLY A 109 37.61 -3.69 1.33
CA GLY A 109 38.74 -4.59 1.54
C GLY A 109 39.76 -4.50 0.40
N LYS A 110 39.97 -5.62 -0.30
CA LYS A 110 40.88 -5.71 -1.46
C LYS A 110 40.15 -5.59 -2.80
N SER A 111 38.83 -5.39 -2.78
CA SER A 111 38.02 -5.23 -3.98
C SER A 111 37.89 -3.76 -4.33
N GLU A 112 38.16 -3.42 -5.58
CA GLU A 112 37.95 -2.10 -6.16
C GLU A 112 37.07 -2.25 -7.41
N ILE A 113 35.98 -1.48 -7.48
CA ILE A 113 35.05 -1.48 -8.61
C ILE A 113 34.79 -0.03 -9.02
N THR A 114 35.01 0.29 -10.29
CA THR A 114 34.70 1.62 -10.83
C THR A 114 33.39 1.60 -11.61
N LEU A 115 32.49 2.53 -11.29
CA LEU A 115 31.20 2.72 -11.95
C LEU A 115 31.17 4.06 -12.69
N LYS A 116 30.57 4.07 -13.87
CA LYS A 116 30.29 5.31 -14.60
C LYS A 116 28.95 5.88 -14.13
N GLY A 117 28.98 7.09 -13.58
CA GLY A 117 27.81 7.87 -13.22
C GLY A 117 27.45 8.91 -14.28
N LYS A 118 26.45 9.72 -13.94
CA LYS A 118 25.98 10.87 -14.72
C LYS A 118 25.91 12.11 -13.82
N ASP A 119 25.90 13.27 -14.46
CA ASP A 119 25.72 14.55 -13.79
C ASP A 119 24.32 14.64 -13.18
N SER A 120 24.24 15.09 -11.93
CA SER A 120 23.00 15.21 -11.16
C SER A 120 22.11 16.37 -11.58
N GLU A 121 22.62 17.35 -12.32
CA GLU A 121 21.82 18.45 -12.89
C GLU A 121 20.75 17.95 -13.87
N GLN A 122 20.91 16.74 -14.41
CA GLN A 122 19.93 16.10 -15.29
C GLN A 122 18.72 15.53 -14.55
N TYR A 123 18.81 15.36 -13.22
CA TYR A 123 17.73 14.78 -12.43
C TYR A 123 16.63 15.81 -12.16
N PRO A 124 15.35 15.47 -12.33
CA PRO A 124 14.26 16.40 -12.07
C PRO A 124 14.24 16.79 -10.58
N ARG A 125 14.05 18.08 -10.30
CA ARG A 125 13.88 18.56 -8.93
C ARG A 125 12.54 18.08 -8.39
N ILE A 126 12.54 17.58 -7.16
CA ILE A 126 11.32 17.28 -6.41
C ILE A 126 10.68 18.61 -6.01
N GLN A 127 9.37 18.72 -6.19
CA GLN A 127 8.64 19.93 -5.80
C GLN A 127 8.48 19.96 -4.29
N GLU A 128 9.01 21.00 -3.66
CA GLU A 128 8.84 21.22 -2.22
C GLU A 128 7.36 21.43 -1.88
N ILE A 129 6.93 20.86 -0.77
CA ILE A 129 5.63 21.15 -0.17
C ILE A 129 5.85 22.25 0.87
N SER A 130 5.03 23.30 0.80
CA SER A 130 5.09 24.43 1.73
C SER A 130 5.03 23.96 3.17
N ALA A 131 5.79 24.62 4.05
CA ALA A 131 5.71 24.39 5.48
C ALA A 131 4.30 24.75 6.00
N SER A 132 3.51 23.73 6.29
CA SER A 132 2.21 23.82 6.95
C SER A 132 2.23 23.02 8.25
N THR A 133 1.19 23.16 9.08
CA THR A 133 1.02 22.32 10.26
C THR A 133 0.84 20.87 9.82
N PRO A 134 1.70 19.93 10.27
CA PRO A 134 1.54 18.53 9.90
C PRO A 134 0.35 17.89 10.60
N LEU A 135 -0.32 16.98 9.89
CA LEU A 135 -1.10 15.93 10.55
C LEU A 135 -0.13 14.84 11.00
N VAL A 136 -0.16 14.47 12.29
CA VAL A 136 0.69 13.39 12.82
C VAL A 136 -0.16 12.16 13.08
N LEU A 137 0.19 11.03 12.46
CA LEU A 137 -0.47 9.75 12.66
C LEU A 137 0.55 8.68 13.07
N GLU A 138 0.10 7.71 13.86
CA GLU A 138 0.86 6.49 14.08
C GLU A 138 1.02 5.70 12.78
N THR A 139 2.25 5.27 12.49
CA THR A 139 2.56 4.52 11.27
C THR A 139 1.78 3.21 11.23
N LYS A 140 1.63 2.53 12.38
CA LYS A 140 0.88 1.27 12.49
C LYS A 140 -0.61 1.47 12.17
N LEU A 141 -1.22 2.56 12.67
CA LEU A 141 -2.59 2.92 12.34
C LEU A 141 -2.75 3.16 10.84
N LEU A 142 -1.83 3.90 10.23
CA LEU A 142 -1.91 4.22 8.81
C LEU A 142 -1.72 2.96 7.94
N LYS A 143 -0.79 2.07 8.31
CA LYS A 143 -0.65 0.74 7.67
C LYS A 143 -1.91 -0.11 7.80
N LYS A 144 -2.57 -0.09 8.97
CA LYS A 144 -3.85 -0.80 9.21
C LYS A 144 -4.92 -0.30 8.23
N ILE A 145 -5.12 1.02 8.15
CA ILE A 145 -6.04 1.67 7.21
C ILE A 145 -5.74 1.25 5.76
N ILE A 146 -4.46 1.26 5.36
CA ILE A 146 -4.05 0.89 4.00
C ILE A 146 -4.38 -0.57 3.69
N ASN A 147 -4.05 -1.49 4.60
CA ASN A 147 -4.35 -2.91 4.43
C ASN A 147 -5.86 -3.18 4.37
N GLU A 148 -6.65 -2.41 5.12
CA GLU A 148 -8.10 -2.54 5.16
C GLU A 148 -8.80 -1.96 3.93
N THR A 149 -8.20 -1.00 3.22
CA THR A 149 -8.90 -0.26 2.15
C THR A 149 -8.27 -0.42 0.77
N ALA A 150 -6.94 -0.38 0.63
CA ALA A 150 -6.26 -0.22 -0.65
C ALA A 150 -6.46 -1.39 -1.64
N PHE A 151 -6.91 -2.56 -1.18
CA PHE A 151 -7.21 -3.70 -2.07
C PHE A 151 -8.55 -3.55 -2.80
N ALA A 152 -9.46 -2.72 -2.29
CA ALA A 152 -10.79 -2.52 -2.88
C ALA A 152 -10.79 -1.44 -3.98
N ALA A 153 -9.69 -0.70 -4.16
CA ALA A 153 -9.53 0.24 -5.25
C ALA A 153 -9.43 -0.49 -6.61
N SER A 154 -9.93 0.17 -7.66
CA SER A 154 -9.87 -0.36 -9.03
C SER A 154 -8.43 -0.46 -9.53
N THR A 155 -8.17 -1.47 -10.35
CA THR A 155 -6.92 -1.58 -11.13
C THR A 155 -7.10 -1.07 -12.57
N GLN A 156 -8.31 -0.61 -12.94
CA GLN A 156 -8.62 -0.14 -14.27
C GLN A 156 -8.34 1.36 -14.40
N GLU A 157 -7.36 1.71 -15.23
CA GLU A 157 -6.97 3.11 -15.51
C GLU A 157 -8.04 3.89 -16.31
N SER A 158 -9.12 3.25 -16.75
CA SER A 158 -10.25 3.90 -17.43
C SER A 158 -11.03 4.85 -16.52
N ARG A 159 -10.96 4.64 -15.20
CA ARG A 159 -11.53 5.53 -14.17
C ARG A 159 -10.46 5.82 -13.11
N PRO A 160 -9.51 6.73 -13.39
CA PRO A 160 -8.36 6.97 -12.52
C PRO A 160 -8.75 7.27 -11.07
N ILE A 161 -9.83 8.02 -10.84
CA ILE A 161 -10.28 8.38 -9.49
C ILE A 161 -10.56 7.16 -8.59
N LEU A 162 -10.96 6.02 -9.17
CA LEU A 162 -11.23 4.78 -8.43
C LEU A 162 -9.97 3.93 -8.18
N THR A 163 -8.82 4.29 -8.74
CA THR A 163 -7.56 3.56 -8.48
C THR A 163 -6.89 3.99 -7.17
N GLY A 164 -7.40 5.04 -6.55
CA GLY A 164 -6.99 5.50 -5.24
C GLY A 164 -7.95 5.17 -4.11
N VAL A 165 -7.49 5.48 -2.92
CA VAL A 165 -8.26 5.46 -1.68
C VAL A 165 -8.60 6.92 -1.35
N HIS A 166 -9.89 7.17 -1.12
CA HIS A 166 -10.42 8.46 -0.70
C HIS A 166 -10.20 8.63 0.80
N PHE A 167 -9.51 9.69 1.22
CA PHE A 167 -9.32 10.05 2.61
C PHE A 167 -9.99 11.41 2.86
N VAL A 168 -10.89 11.45 3.84
CA VAL A 168 -11.58 12.67 4.26
C VAL A 168 -11.44 12.83 5.76
N LEU A 169 -10.89 13.95 6.22
CA LEU A 169 -11.02 14.38 7.59
C LEU A 169 -12.09 15.46 7.65
N SER A 170 -13.07 15.27 8.54
CA SER A 170 -14.16 16.20 8.76
C SER A 170 -14.29 16.54 10.25
N GLN A 171 -14.85 17.70 10.54
CA GLN A 171 -15.14 18.14 11.92
C GLN A 171 -13.87 18.14 12.78
N HIS A 172 -12.72 18.36 12.14
CA HIS A 172 -11.38 18.37 12.68
C HIS A 172 -10.86 17.05 13.26
N LYS A 173 -11.64 15.97 13.27
CA LYS A 173 -11.25 14.71 13.94
C LYS A 173 -11.83 13.43 13.35
N GLU A 174 -12.89 13.49 12.55
CA GLU A 174 -13.54 12.30 12.01
C GLU A 174 -12.90 11.93 10.67
N LEU A 175 -12.00 10.95 10.69
CA LEU A 175 -11.30 10.44 9.50
C LEU A 175 -12.09 9.28 8.90
N LYS A 176 -12.49 9.44 7.64
CA LYS A 176 -13.12 8.41 6.82
C LYS A 176 -12.19 8.05 5.66
N THR A 177 -11.95 6.77 5.46
CA THR A 177 -11.20 6.25 4.32
C THR A 177 -12.02 5.24 3.54
N VAL A 178 -12.09 5.39 2.22
CA VAL A 178 -12.95 4.57 1.35
C VAL A 178 -12.22 4.19 0.06
N ALA A 179 -12.38 2.95 -0.36
CA ALA A 179 -11.95 2.49 -1.67
C ALA A 179 -13.02 1.60 -2.31
N THR A 180 -13.24 1.75 -3.62
CA THR A 180 -14.16 0.92 -4.38
C THR A 180 -13.73 0.74 -5.83
N ASP A 181 -14.02 -0.42 -6.40
CA ASP A 181 -13.83 -0.75 -7.82
C ASP A 181 -15.16 -0.80 -8.58
N SER A 182 -16.24 -0.28 -8.00
CA SER A 182 -17.64 -0.37 -8.45
C SER A 182 -18.31 -1.74 -8.25
N HIS A 183 -17.59 -2.77 -7.83
CA HIS A 183 -18.14 -4.10 -7.54
C HIS A 183 -18.09 -4.43 -6.05
N ARG A 184 -17.05 -3.96 -5.37
CA ARG A 184 -16.88 -4.04 -3.93
C ARG A 184 -16.42 -2.69 -3.37
N LEU A 185 -16.59 -2.52 -2.07
CA LEU A 185 -16.19 -1.32 -1.35
C LEU A 185 -15.62 -1.71 0.00
N SER A 186 -14.63 -0.96 0.46
CA SER A 186 -14.10 -1.03 1.81
C SER A 186 -14.05 0.38 2.42
N GLN A 187 -14.53 0.52 3.64
CA GLN A 187 -14.59 1.77 4.39
C GLN A 187 -14.08 1.56 5.81
N LYS A 188 -13.18 2.44 6.24
CA LYS A 188 -12.73 2.54 7.62
C LYS A 188 -13.00 3.95 8.15
N LYS A 189 -13.55 4.03 9.36
CA LYS A 189 -13.72 5.27 10.11
C LYS A 189 -12.94 5.22 11.42
N LEU A 190 -12.48 6.39 11.85
CA LEU A 190 -11.86 6.57 13.15
C LEU A 190 -11.96 8.04 13.57
N THR A 191 -12.02 8.26 14.88
CA THR A 191 -11.93 9.58 15.48
C THR A 191 -10.49 9.81 15.93
N LEU A 192 -9.84 10.86 15.43
CA LEU A 192 -8.50 11.25 15.84
C LEU A 192 -8.48 11.69 17.32
N GLU A 193 -7.43 11.33 18.04
CA GLU A 193 -7.23 11.78 19.43
C GLU A 193 -6.98 13.29 19.52
N LYS A 194 -6.42 13.88 18.45
CA LYS A 194 -6.10 15.31 18.35
C LYS A 194 -6.74 15.90 17.12
N ASN A 195 -7.26 17.11 17.26
CA ASN A 195 -7.86 17.84 16.16
C ASN A 195 -6.79 18.24 15.11
N SER A 196 -7.18 18.25 13.85
CA SER A 196 -6.40 18.69 12.69
C SER A 196 -7.28 19.47 11.71
N ASP A 197 -6.67 20.17 10.76
CA ASP A 197 -7.41 20.83 9.67
C ASP A 197 -8.06 19.78 8.74
N ASP A 198 -9.31 20.03 8.35
CA ASP A 198 -10.08 19.16 7.46
C ASP A 198 -9.44 19.08 6.07
N PHE A 199 -9.54 17.91 5.43
CA PHE A 199 -9.02 17.66 4.09
C PHE A 199 -9.86 16.63 3.35
N ASP A 200 -9.79 16.65 2.02
CA ASP A 200 -10.44 15.70 1.12
C ASP A 200 -9.49 15.40 -0.04
N VAL A 201 -8.92 14.18 -0.04
CA VAL A 201 -7.92 13.78 -1.03
C VAL A 201 -8.12 12.33 -1.48
N VAL A 202 -7.65 12.02 -2.68
CA VAL A 202 -7.61 10.65 -3.20
C VAL A 202 -6.16 10.28 -3.49
N ILE A 203 -5.67 9.26 -2.78
CA ILE A 203 -4.27 8.82 -2.85
C ILE A 203 -4.20 7.51 -3.64
N PRO A 204 -3.36 7.39 -4.69
CA PRO A 204 -3.22 6.15 -5.45
C PRO A 204 -2.93 4.94 -4.55
N SER A 205 -3.69 3.86 -4.71
CA SER A 205 -3.56 2.65 -3.88
C SER A 205 -2.17 2.02 -3.98
N ARG A 206 -1.53 2.09 -5.16
CA ARG A 206 -0.14 1.66 -5.36
C ARG A 206 0.84 2.47 -4.51
N SER A 207 0.66 3.79 -4.41
CA SER A 207 1.51 4.65 -3.59
C SER A 207 1.38 4.30 -2.10
N LEU A 208 0.16 4.04 -1.63
CA LEU A 208 -0.08 3.59 -0.26
C LEU A 208 0.57 2.24 0.05
N ARG A 209 0.60 1.31 -0.91
CA ARG A 209 1.32 0.04 -0.72
C ARG A 209 2.83 0.24 -0.57
N GLU A 210 3.41 1.17 -1.35
CA GLU A 210 4.83 1.52 -1.18
C GLU A 210 5.07 2.24 0.15
N PHE A 211 4.17 3.13 0.59
CA PHE A 211 4.24 3.72 1.94
C PHE A 211 4.42 2.64 3.02
N SER A 212 3.55 1.61 3.03
CA SER A 212 3.63 0.53 4.03
C SER A 212 4.95 -0.25 4.01
N ALA A 213 5.63 -0.27 2.86
CA ALA A 213 6.87 -1.00 2.65
C ALA A 213 8.13 -0.12 2.84
N VAL A 214 7.98 1.20 2.78
CA VAL A 214 9.04 2.21 3.00
C VAL A 214 9.19 2.54 4.47
N PHE A 215 8.08 2.80 5.16
CA PHE A 215 8.09 3.10 6.59
C PHE A 215 8.04 1.79 7.37
N THR A 216 9.14 1.37 7.96
CA THR A 216 9.25 0.14 8.76
C THR A 216 8.61 0.32 10.15
N ASP A 217 8.37 -0.77 10.87
CA ASP A 217 7.60 -0.74 12.13
C ASP A 217 8.34 -0.09 13.32
N ASP A 218 9.63 0.18 13.17
CA ASP A 218 10.46 1.00 14.07
C ASP A 218 10.16 2.50 13.98
N ILE A 219 9.54 2.96 12.90
CA ILE A 219 9.08 4.34 12.77
C ILE A 219 7.69 4.46 13.39
N GLU A 220 7.60 4.96 14.62
CA GLU A 220 6.34 5.01 15.38
C GLU A 220 5.28 5.93 14.76
N THR A 221 5.70 7.11 14.30
CA THR A 221 4.79 8.13 13.76
C THR A 221 5.33 8.75 12.47
N VAL A 222 4.42 9.34 11.70
CA VAL A 222 4.71 10.03 10.46
C VAL A 222 3.97 11.37 10.41
N GLU A 223 4.67 12.41 9.97
CA GLU A 223 4.10 13.71 9.66
C GLU A 223 3.54 13.72 8.23
N ILE A 224 2.36 14.29 8.05
CA ILE A 224 1.64 14.33 6.78
C ILE A 224 1.41 15.79 6.38
N PHE A 225 1.88 16.15 5.19
CA PHE A 225 1.72 17.48 4.63
C PHE A 225 0.96 17.42 3.30
N PHE A 226 -0.01 18.30 3.14
CA PHE A 226 -0.87 18.36 1.96
C PHE A 226 -0.50 19.53 1.06
N ALA A 227 -0.53 19.28 -0.25
CA ALA A 227 -0.51 20.29 -1.30
C ALA A 227 -1.60 19.96 -2.34
N ASN A 228 -1.87 20.89 -3.26
CA ASN A 228 -2.98 20.74 -4.22
C ASN A 228 -2.89 19.49 -5.11
N ASN A 229 -1.67 19.02 -5.43
CA ASN A 229 -1.43 17.93 -6.38
C ASN A 229 -0.57 16.80 -5.82
N GLN A 230 -0.12 16.90 -4.57
CA GLN A 230 0.76 15.94 -3.93
C GLN A 230 0.59 15.95 -2.41
N ILE A 231 1.04 14.87 -1.79
CA ILE A 231 1.08 14.68 -0.33
C ILE A 231 2.46 14.13 0.05
N LEU A 232 2.99 14.61 1.17
CA LEU A 232 4.26 14.18 1.75
C LEU A 232 3.99 13.46 3.06
N PHE A 233 4.60 12.29 3.20
CA PHE A 233 4.73 11.54 4.43
C PHE A 233 6.19 11.63 4.89
N ARG A 234 6.44 12.12 6.10
CA ARG A 234 7.79 12.39 6.59
C ARG A 234 8.04 11.77 7.96
N SER A 235 9.14 11.02 8.08
CA SER A 235 9.75 10.65 9.36
C SER A 235 11.03 11.47 9.56
N GLU A 236 11.83 11.15 10.58
CA GLU A 236 13.12 11.83 10.82
C GLU A 236 14.05 11.79 9.60
N ASN A 237 14.12 10.63 8.92
CA ASN A 237 15.10 10.39 7.85
C ASN A 237 14.48 10.14 6.47
N ILE A 238 13.16 9.94 6.38
CA ILE A 238 12.49 9.58 5.12
C ILE A 238 11.44 10.64 4.78
N SER A 239 11.52 11.18 3.57
CA SER A 239 10.45 11.95 2.93
C SER A 239 9.89 11.16 1.74
N PHE A 240 8.63 10.77 1.82
CA PHE A 240 7.89 10.03 0.80
C PHE A 240 6.82 10.93 0.19
N TYR A 241 6.99 11.27 -1.07
CA TYR A 241 6.06 12.09 -1.83
C TYR A 241 5.20 11.20 -2.72
N THR A 242 3.91 11.49 -2.83
CA THR A 242 3.04 10.89 -3.85
C THR A 242 2.13 11.93 -4.47
N ARG A 243 1.87 11.79 -5.76
CA ARG A 243 0.82 12.54 -6.45
C ARG A 243 -0.55 12.20 -5.88
N LEU A 244 -1.45 13.17 -5.90
CA LEU A 244 -2.88 12.97 -5.65
C LEU A 244 -3.61 12.73 -6.97
N LEU A 245 -4.74 12.02 -6.90
CA LEU A 245 -5.65 11.89 -8.03
C LEU A 245 -6.60 13.07 -8.04
N GLU A 246 -6.66 13.77 -9.17
CA GLU A 246 -7.57 14.88 -9.38
C GLU A 246 -8.98 14.39 -9.78
N GLY A 247 -10.00 15.09 -9.31
CA GLY A 247 -11.41 14.81 -9.60
C GLY A 247 -12.24 14.54 -8.37
N ASN A 248 -13.56 14.44 -8.55
CA ASN A 248 -14.50 14.19 -7.46
C ASN A 248 -14.64 12.69 -7.23
N TYR A 249 -14.35 12.23 -6.01
CA TYR A 249 -14.65 10.86 -5.62
C TYR A 249 -16.18 10.66 -5.52
N PRO A 250 -16.74 9.53 -5.97
CA PRO A 250 -18.18 9.30 -5.89
C PRO A 250 -18.70 9.30 -4.45
N ASP A 251 -19.92 9.79 -4.23
CA ASP A 251 -20.60 9.62 -2.95
C ASP A 251 -20.93 8.14 -2.71
N THR A 252 -20.21 7.56 -1.75
CA THR A 252 -20.30 6.16 -1.32
C THR A 252 -21.22 5.93 -0.13
N ASP A 253 -21.57 6.95 0.65
CA ASP A 253 -22.33 6.77 1.89
C ASP A 253 -23.73 6.22 1.57
N ARG A 254 -24.30 6.68 0.45
CA ARG A 254 -25.58 6.19 -0.10
C ARG A 254 -25.57 4.73 -0.58
N LEU A 255 -24.40 4.10 -0.70
CA LEU A 255 -24.29 2.71 -1.17
C LEU A 255 -24.45 1.70 -0.03
N ILE A 256 -24.26 2.13 1.22
CA ILE A 256 -24.23 1.25 2.39
C ILE A 256 -25.66 1.03 2.89
N PRO A 257 -26.19 -0.20 2.83
CA PRO A 257 -27.52 -0.48 3.37
C PRO A 257 -27.54 -0.49 4.90
N THR A 258 -28.70 -0.16 5.47
CA THR A 258 -28.94 -0.14 6.93
C THR A 258 -29.80 -1.29 7.43
N ASP A 259 -30.62 -1.87 6.56
CA ASP A 259 -31.58 -2.91 6.91
C ASP A 259 -31.24 -4.22 6.18
N PHE A 260 -31.32 -5.33 6.91
CA PHE A 260 -30.93 -6.66 6.44
C PHE A 260 -31.98 -7.70 6.82
N ASN A 261 -32.16 -8.71 5.95
CA ASN A 261 -33.13 -9.79 6.14
C ASN A 261 -32.48 -11.06 6.70
N THR A 262 -31.19 -11.25 6.47
CA THR A 262 -30.43 -12.42 6.88
C THR A 262 -29.06 -11.98 7.37
N THR A 263 -28.60 -12.50 8.50
CA THR A 263 -27.24 -12.28 9.01
C THR A 263 -26.60 -13.59 9.42
N ILE A 264 -25.30 -13.72 9.16
CA ILE A 264 -24.54 -14.93 9.47
C ILE A 264 -23.19 -14.56 10.05
N THR A 265 -22.84 -15.18 11.15
CA THR A 265 -21.52 -15.04 11.78
C THR A 265 -20.68 -16.29 11.50
N PHE A 266 -19.47 -16.07 10.99
CA PHE A 266 -18.51 -17.12 10.65
C PHE A 266 -17.18 -16.91 11.37
N ASP A 267 -16.43 -18.00 11.54
CA ASP A 267 -14.98 -17.92 11.72
C ASP A 267 -14.32 -17.45 10.41
N VAL A 268 -13.47 -16.43 10.49
CA VAL A 268 -12.83 -15.78 9.34
C VAL A 268 -11.92 -16.75 8.58
N VAL A 269 -11.16 -17.58 9.29
CA VAL A 269 -10.17 -18.47 8.69
C VAL A 269 -10.87 -19.61 7.95
N ASN A 270 -11.86 -20.23 8.59
CA ASN A 270 -12.64 -21.33 8.02
C ASN A 270 -13.39 -20.87 6.77
N LEU A 271 -14.11 -19.75 6.85
CA LEU A 271 -14.84 -19.20 5.70
C LEU A 271 -13.87 -18.86 4.55
N ARG A 272 -12.72 -18.25 4.85
CA ARG A 272 -11.73 -17.92 3.82
C ARG A 272 -11.22 -19.18 3.11
N GLN A 273 -10.92 -20.24 3.86
CA GLN A 273 -10.45 -21.50 3.28
C GLN A 273 -11.53 -22.16 2.41
N SER A 274 -12.80 -22.14 2.84
CA SER A 274 -13.94 -22.60 2.02
C SER A 274 -14.05 -21.82 0.71
N MET A 275 -13.90 -20.50 0.76
CA MET A 275 -13.92 -19.65 -0.44
C MET A 275 -12.70 -19.87 -1.34
N GLU A 276 -11.52 -20.12 -0.77
CA GLU A 276 -10.32 -20.46 -1.56
C GLU A 276 -10.50 -21.79 -2.29
N ARG A 277 -11.10 -22.81 -1.67
CA ARG A 277 -11.50 -24.06 -2.33
C ARG A 277 -12.53 -23.83 -3.44
N ALA A 278 -13.57 -23.04 -3.18
CA ALA A 278 -14.56 -22.67 -4.18
C ALA A 278 -13.93 -21.95 -5.39
N ARG A 279 -12.97 -21.04 -5.14
CA ARG A 279 -12.26 -20.29 -6.17
C ARG A 279 -11.46 -21.19 -7.11
N LEU A 280 -10.86 -22.29 -6.63
CA LEU A 280 -10.10 -23.20 -7.49
C LEU A 280 -10.92 -23.70 -8.68
N LEU A 281 -12.19 -24.02 -8.45
CA LEU A 281 -13.09 -24.49 -9.52
C LEU A 281 -13.78 -23.34 -10.25
N SER A 282 -14.16 -22.25 -9.56
CA SER A 282 -14.85 -21.14 -10.22
C SER A 282 -13.93 -20.43 -11.21
N SER A 283 -12.64 -20.33 -10.89
CA SER A 283 -11.61 -19.69 -11.74
C SER A 283 -11.39 -20.37 -13.09
N ALA A 284 -11.85 -21.62 -13.27
CA ALA A 284 -11.87 -22.29 -14.57
C ALA A 284 -12.88 -21.67 -15.57
N THR A 285 -13.77 -20.81 -15.10
CA THR A 285 -14.75 -20.08 -15.93
C THR A 285 -14.48 -18.57 -15.86
N GLN A 286 -14.65 -17.87 -16.98
CA GLN A 286 -14.28 -16.44 -17.10
C GLN A 286 -15.02 -15.52 -16.12
N ASN A 287 -16.24 -15.88 -15.73
CA ASN A 287 -17.06 -15.15 -14.75
C ASN A 287 -17.42 -16.04 -13.54
N GLY A 288 -16.45 -16.82 -13.07
CA GLY A 288 -16.66 -17.80 -12.01
C GLY A 288 -17.22 -17.23 -10.72
N THR A 289 -18.38 -17.73 -10.33
CA THR A 289 -19.05 -17.39 -9.06
C THR A 289 -19.09 -18.59 -8.13
N VAL A 290 -19.22 -18.30 -6.83
CA VAL A 290 -19.67 -19.25 -5.82
C VAL A 290 -21.12 -18.93 -5.49
N LYS A 291 -21.97 -19.96 -5.37
CA LYS A 291 -23.34 -19.86 -4.89
C LYS A 291 -23.36 -20.24 -3.41
N LEU A 292 -23.75 -19.31 -2.56
CA LEU A 292 -24.02 -19.55 -1.14
C LEU A 292 -25.52 -19.83 -0.97
N GLU A 293 -25.84 -20.97 -0.39
CA GLU A 293 -27.22 -21.40 -0.11
C GLU A 293 -27.41 -21.52 1.40
N ILE A 294 -28.37 -20.77 1.92
CA ILE A 294 -28.74 -20.66 3.34
C ILE A 294 -30.16 -21.20 3.45
N LYS A 295 -30.32 -22.33 4.14
CA LYS A 295 -31.59 -23.04 4.23
C LYS A 295 -31.78 -23.72 5.57
N GLY A 296 -32.81 -23.32 6.32
CA GLY A 296 -33.12 -23.92 7.62
C GLY A 296 -31.97 -23.85 8.62
N GLY A 297 -31.19 -22.77 8.58
CA GLY A 297 -30.01 -22.56 9.42
C GLY A 297 -28.72 -23.22 8.91
N ILE A 298 -28.77 -24.01 7.84
CA ILE A 298 -27.59 -24.64 7.23
C ILE A 298 -27.05 -23.75 6.12
N VAL A 299 -25.74 -23.55 6.08
CA VAL A 299 -25.05 -22.77 5.06
C VAL A 299 -24.17 -23.70 4.21
N SER A 300 -24.29 -23.59 2.89
CA SER A 300 -23.49 -24.39 1.96
C SER A 300 -23.01 -23.57 0.76
N ALA A 301 -21.81 -23.87 0.28
CA ALA A 301 -21.20 -23.28 -0.91
C ALA A 301 -21.18 -24.28 -2.07
N HIS A 302 -21.61 -23.80 -3.23
CA HIS A 302 -21.70 -24.58 -4.46
C HIS A 302 -20.97 -23.88 -5.59
N VAL A 303 -20.20 -24.64 -6.36
CA VAL A 303 -19.59 -24.20 -7.62
C VAL A 303 -19.81 -25.29 -8.66
N HIS A 304 -20.14 -24.90 -9.88
CA HIS A 304 -20.24 -25.83 -11.00
C HIS A 304 -19.46 -25.27 -12.18
N SER A 305 -18.40 -25.97 -12.57
CA SER A 305 -17.63 -25.71 -13.79
C SER A 305 -17.81 -26.92 -14.72
N PRO A 306 -18.59 -26.80 -15.82
CA PRO A 306 -18.98 -27.94 -16.65
C PRO A 306 -17.80 -28.80 -17.14
N GLU A 307 -16.68 -28.15 -17.48
CA GLU A 307 -15.50 -28.80 -18.04
C GLU A 307 -14.50 -29.31 -16.98
N VAL A 308 -14.69 -28.97 -15.71
CA VAL A 308 -13.70 -29.24 -14.64
C VAL A 308 -14.28 -30.02 -13.47
N GLY A 309 -15.45 -29.67 -12.96
CA GLY A 309 -16.05 -30.34 -11.81
C GLY A 309 -17.02 -29.49 -11.00
N LYS A 310 -17.31 -29.93 -9.77
CA LYS A 310 -18.23 -29.26 -8.84
C LYS A 310 -17.67 -29.18 -7.42
N VAL A 311 -18.00 -28.11 -6.70
CA VAL A 311 -17.86 -27.98 -5.25
C VAL A 311 -19.24 -28.06 -4.63
N ASN A 312 -19.38 -28.85 -3.56
CA ASN A 312 -20.50 -28.84 -2.65
C ASN A 312 -19.92 -29.00 -1.23
N GLU A 313 -19.99 -27.94 -0.44
CA GLU A 313 -19.37 -27.85 0.87
C GLU A 313 -20.34 -27.20 1.85
N GLU A 314 -20.64 -27.87 2.96
CA GLU A 314 -21.32 -27.26 4.10
C GLU A 314 -20.30 -26.45 4.90
N ILE A 315 -20.68 -25.25 5.34
CA ILE A 315 -19.80 -24.32 6.04
C ILE A 315 -20.32 -24.16 7.47
N ASP A 316 -19.49 -24.49 8.45
CA ASP A 316 -19.81 -24.29 9.86
C ASP A 316 -19.99 -22.79 10.16
N THR A 317 -21.03 -22.49 10.95
CA THR A 317 -21.39 -21.12 11.34
C THR A 317 -21.51 -21.01 12.85
N ASP A 318 -21.20 -19.82 13.38
CA ASP A 318 -21.41 -19.51 14.79
C ASP A 318 -22.88 -19.17 15.04
N GLN A 319 -23.49 -18.41 14.12
CA GLN A 319 -24.89 -18.00 14.21
C GLN A 319 -25.47 -17.71 12.82
N VAL A 320 -26.73 -18.11 12.60
CA VAL A 320 -27.54 -17.73 11.44
C VAL A 320 -28.85 -17.14 11.96
N THR A 321 -29.23 -15.96 11.47
CA THR A 321 -30.53 -15.35 11.76
C THR A 321 -31.20 -14.83 10.48
N GLY A 322 -32.53 -14.76 10.50
CA GLY A 322 -33.31 -14.23 9.38
C GLY A 322 -33.80 -15.30 8.39
N GLU A 323 -34.00 -14.88 7.15
CA GLU A 323 -34.64 -15.69 6.11
C GLU A 323 -33.65 -16.58 5.34
N ASP A 324 -34.18 -17.64 4.71
CA ASP A 324 -33.46 -18.46 3.75
C ASP A 324 -33.05 -17.61 2.53
N LEU A 325 -31.84 -17.83 2.01
CA LEU A 325 -31.29 -17.05 0.90
C LEU A 325 -30.39 -17.90 0.02
N THR A 326 -30.49 -17.69 -1.29
CA THR A 326 -29.49 -18.17 -2.26
C THR A 326 -28.88 -16.97 -2.97
N ILE A 327 -27.57 -16.82 -2.91
CA ILE A 327 -26.85 -15.68 -3.48
C ILE A 327 -25.56 -16.13 -4.16
N SER A 328 -25.24 -15.52 -5.29
CA SER A 328 -24.01 -15.82 -6.04
C SER A 328 -23.10 -14.60 -6.07
N PHE A 329 -21.80 -14.79 -5.93
CA PHE A 329 -20.82 -13.71 -5.98
C PHE A 329 -19.43 -14.22 -6.41
N ASN A 330 -18.52 -13.30 -6.73
CA ASN A 330 -17.13 -13.64 -7.02
C ASN A 330 -16.41 -13.99 -5.70
N PRO A 331 -15.90 -15.23 -5.51
CA PRO A 331 -15.26 -15.64 -4.27
C PRO A 331 -13.98 -14.85 -3.97
N THR A 332 -13.31 -14.30 -4.99
CA THR A 332 -12.09 -13.48 -4.80
C THR A 332 -12.40 -12.22 -3.99
N TYR A 333 -13.57 -11.60 -4.19
CA TYR A 333 -13.96 -10.42 -3.43
C TYR A 333 -14.15 -10.75 -1.95
N LEU A 334 -14.78 -11.88 -1.65
CA LEU A 334 -14.94 -12.34 -0.27
C LEU A 334 -13.61 -12.73 0.36
N ILE A 335 -12.73 -13.43 -0.36
CA ILE A 335 -11.39 -13.81 0.13
C ILE A 335 -10.57 -12.57 0.50
N ASP A 336 -10.52 -11.57 -0.39
CA ASP A 336 -9.76 -10.34 -0.12
C ASP A 336 -10.35 -9.60 1.09
N SER A 337 -11.69 -9.57 1.20
CA SER A 337 -12.37 -8.94 2.33
C SER A 337 -12.04 -9.61 3.66
N LEU A 338 -11.98 -10.95 3.67
CA LEU A 338 -11.62 -11.74 4.84
C LEU A 338 -10.13 -11.63 5.20
N LYS A 339 -9.24 -11.41 4.23
CA LYS A 339 -7.80 -11.17 4.49
C LYS A 339 -7.52 -9.81 5.12
N ALA A 340 -8.43 -8.85 4.94
CA ALA A 340 -8.34 -7.53 5.54
C ALA A 340 -8.78 -7.48 7.01
N LEU A 341 -9.51 -8.50 7.48
CA LEU A 341 -9.98 -8.58 8.86
C LEU A 341 -8.86 -9.09 9.79
N ASN A 342 -8.76 -8.46 10.97
CA ASN A 342 -7.91 -8.91 12.06
C ASN A 342 -8.69 -9.64 13.17
N SER A 343 -10.01 -9.76 13.04
CA SER A 343 -10.90 -10.45 13.97
C SER A 343 -10.94 -11.95 13.72
N GLU A 344 -11.26 -12.72 14.77
CA GLU A 344 -11.51 -14.16 14.67
C GLU A 344 -12.81 -14.45 13.90
N LYS A 345 -13.84 -13.63 14.15
CA LYS A 345 -15.17 -13.77 13.58
C LYS A 345 -15.55 -12.61 12.66
N VAL A 346 -16.44 -12.88 11.71
CA VAL A 346 -17.03 -11.91 10.79
C VAL A 346 -18.54 -12.08 10.76
N THR A 347 -19.27 -10.96 10.80
CA THR A 347 -20.72 -10.94 10.57
C THR A 347 -20.99 -10.43 9.16
N ILE A 348 -21.70 -11.24 8.37
CA ILE A 348 -22.11 -10.93 7.01
C ILE A 348 -23.62 -10.72 6.99
N SER A 349 -24.06 -9.58 6.44
CA SER A 349 -25.47 -9.20 6.42
C SER A 349 -25.98 -9.03 4.99
N PHE A 350 -27.13 -9.65 4.72
CA PHE A 350 -27.71 -9.78 3.38
C PHE A 350 -29.12 -9.20 3.31
N ILE A 351 -29.50 -8.75 2.10
CA ILE A 351 -30.85 -8.23 1.80
C ILE A 351 -31.56 -9.18 0.85
N SER A 352 -30.97 -9.43 -0.32
CA SER A 352 -31.51 -10.31 -1.34
C SER A 352 -30.40 -10.77 -2.30
N ALA A 353 -30.71 -11.72 -3.18
CA ALA A 353 -29.76 -12.31 -4.12
C ALA A 353 -29.10 -11.33 -5.10
N VAL A 354 -29.65 -10.11 -5.25
CA VAL A 354 -29.21 -9.10 -6.23
C VAL A 354 -28.78 -7.78 -5.59
N ARG A 355 -28.91 -7.65 -4.27
CA ARG A 355 -28.53 -6.44 -3.52
C ARG A 355 -27.17 -6.66 -2.85
N PRO A 356 -26.33 -5.63 -2.75
CA PRO A 356 -25.06 -5.76 -2.04
C PRO A 356 -25.24 -6.28 -0.62
N PHE A 357 -24.27 -7.09 -0.19
CA PHE A 357 -24.17 -7.57 1.18
C PHE A 357 -22.96 -6.95 1.87
N THR A 358 -23.03 -6.85 3.19
CA THR A 358 -22.00 -6.18 3.99
C THR A 358 -21.24 -7.17 4.86
N LEU A 359 -20.01 -6.82 5.20
CA LEU A 359 -19.16 -7.56 6.12
C LEU A 359 -18.58 -6.61 7.15
N VAL A 360 -18.67 -7.01 8.41
CA VAL A 360 -18.06 -6.30 9.55
C VAL A 360 -17.34 -7.31 10.44
N PRO A 361 -16.20 -6.93 11.05
CA PRO A 361 -15.61 -7.73 12.11
C PRO A 361 -16.63 -7.88 13.25
N ALA A 362 -16.80 -9.10 13.77
CA ALA A 362 -17.71 -9.34 14.90
C ALA A 362 -17.02 -9.00 16.23
N ASP A 363 -17.82 -8.74 17.26
CA ASP A 363 -17.36 -8.56 18.64
C ASP A 363 -16.28 -7.47 18.83
N THR A 364 -16.36 -6.37 18.07
CA THR A 364 -15.41 -5.26 18.12
C THR A 364 -16.09 -3.89 17.98
N ASP A 365 -15.45 -2.86 18.54
CA ASP A 365 -15.85 -1.45 18.42
C ASP A 365 -15.29 -0.79 17.13
N GLU A 366 -14.59 -1.56 16.30
CA GLU A 366 -13.97 -1.06 15.08
C GLU A 366 -15.01 -0.72 14.00
N ASP A 367 -15.09 0.55 13.59
CA ASP A 367 -15.94 1.01 12.47
C ASP A 367 -15.26 0.69 11.13
N PHE A 368 -15.20 -0.61 10.82
CA PHE A 368 -14.70 -1.17 9.58
C PHE A 368 -15.82 -1.91 8.85
N MET A 369 -16.15 -1.42 7.66
CA MET A 369 -17.27 -1.90 6.86
C MET A 369 -16.82 -2.23 5.45
N GLN A 370 -17.24 -3.40 4.96
CA GLN A 370 -17.01 -3.80 3.58
C GLN A 370 -18.34 -4.16 2.91
N LEU A 371 -18.39 -4.01 1.59
CA LEU A 371 -19.58 -4.28 0.78
C LEU A 371 -19.19 -5.02 -0.49
N ILE A 372 -19.97 -6.04 -0.86
CA ILE A 372 -19.78 -6.81 -2.09
C ILE A 372 -21.09 -6.84 -2.86
N THR A 373 -21.04 -6.48 -4.14
CA THR A 373 -22.16 -6.60 -5.07
C THR A 373 -22.25 -8.05 -5.58
N PRO A 374 -23.39 -8.74 -5.40
CA PRO A 374 -23.56 -10.09 -5.92
C PRO A 374 -23.71 -10.11 -7.44
N VAL A 375 -23.65 -11.30 -8.00
CA VAL A 375 -23.90 -11.58 -9.40
C VAL A 375 -25.32 -12.12 -9.55
N ARG A 376 -26.10 -11.49 -10.42
CA ARG A 376 -27.45 -11.97 -10.76
C ARG A 376 -27.33 -13.29 -11.52
N THR A 377 -27.85 -14.36 -10.93
CA THR A 377 -28.03 -15.66 -11.59
C THR A 377 -29.50 -15.85 -11.94
N ASN A 378 -29.77 -16.43 -13.11
CA ASN A 378 -31.13 -16.75 -13.58
C ASN A 378 -31.66 -18.03 -12.95
#